data_AF-A0A973KP22-F1
#
_entry.id   AF-A0A973KP22-F1
#
_cell.length_a   1.000
_cell.length_b   1.000
_cell.length_c   1.000
_cell.angle_alpha   90.00
_cell.angle_beta   90.00
_cell.angle_gamma   90.00
#
_symmetry.space_group_name_H-M   'P 1'
#
loop_
_entity.id
_entity.type
_entity.pdbx_description
1 polymer ?
#
loop_
_entity_poly.entity_id
_entity_poly.type
_entity_poly.pdbx_seq_one_letter_code
_entity_poly.pdbx_strand_id
1 'polypeptide(L)' 'GRTARRVVLLDAAGHRVELDAHLLAENPLLRHELDRGVRRSLAAGLLADASAVRALVAAADAEEARELLQDAGLD' A
#
# COMPACT_ATOMS: atom_id res chain seq x y z
N GLY A 1 1.99 -18.84 7.25
CA GLY A 1 3.05 -18.21 6.43
C GLY A 1 2.52 -16.89 5.91
N ARG A 2 3.33 -15.82 5.93
CA ARG A 2 2.91 -14.50 5.42
C ARG A 2 2.87 -14.52 3.89
N THR A 3 1.76 -14.11 3.30
CA THR A 3 1.62 -13.96 1.84
C THR A 3 1.98 -12.53 1.48
N ALA A 4 3.14 -12.33 0.85
CA ALA A 4 3.54 -11.01 0.40
C ALA A 4 2.62 -10.53 -0.74
N ARG A 5 1.84 -9.48 -0.50
CA ARG A 5 1.04 -8.80 -1.53
C ARG A 5 1.82 -7.59 -2.02
N ARG A 6 1.99 -7.48 -3.34
CA ARG A 6 2.84 -6.47 -3.96
C ARG A 6 2.17 -5.80 -5.15
N VAL A 7 2.52 -4.54 -5.36
CA VAL A 7 2.13 -3.75 -6.53
C VAL A 7 3.39 -3.13 -7.13
N VAL A 8 3.50 -3.19 -8.45
CA VAL A 8 4.53 -2.46 -9.20
C VAL A 8 3.88 -1.26 -9.86
N LEU A 9 4.37 -0.08 -9.53
CA LEU A 9 3.99 1.18 -10.18
C LEU A 9 5.02 1.51 -11.26
N LEU A 10 4.49 1.93 -12.41
CA LEU A 10 5.26 2.44 -13.53
C LEU A 10 4.99 3.93 -13.65
N ASP A 11 6.05 4.74 -13.71
CA ASP A 11 5.89 6.15 -14.05
C ASP A 11 5.93 6.38 -15.58
N ALA A 12 5.67 7.61 -16.00
CA ALA A 12 5.66 7.99 -17.41
C ALA A 12 7.05 7.90 -18.08
N ALA A 13 8.13 7.86 -17.31
CA ALA A 13 9.50 7.67 -17.80
C ALA A 13 9.91 6.20 -17.84
N GLY A 14 9.03 5.28 -17.44
CA GLY A 14 9.29 3.84 -17.39
C GLY A 14 10.03 3.38 -16.14
N HIS A 15 10.23 4.25 -15.15
CA HIS A 15 10.76 3.83 -13.86
C HIS A 15 9.75 2.95 -13.13
N ARG A 16 10.28 2.00 -12.37
CA ARG A 16 9.49 1.01 -11.63
C ARG A 16 9.73 1.19 -10.14
N VAL A 17 8.65 1.21 -9.40
CA VAL A 17 8.66 1.13 -7.93
C VAL A 17 7.82 -0.07 -7.53
N GLU A 18 8.42 -0.98 -6.76
CA GLU A 18 7.72 -2.10 -6.15
C GLU A 18 7.34 -1.73 -4.71
N LEU A 19 6.08 -1.94 -4.36
CA LEU A 19 5.54 -1.70 -3.03
C LEU A 19 4.99 -3.00 -2.48
N ASP A 20 5.30 -3.26 -1.21
CA ASP A 20 4.88 -4.44 -0.48
C ASP A 20 3.96 -4.03 0.69
N ALA A 21 2.94 -4.84 0.97
CA ALA A 21 1.99 -4.56 2.04
C ALA A 21 2.66 -4.44 3.42
N HIS A 22 3.68 -5.26 3.70
CA HIS A 22 4.40 -5.24 4.96
C HIS A 22 5.17 -3.92 5.15
N LEU A 23 5.84 -3.44 4.10
CA LEU A 23 6.53 -2.15 4.11
C LEU A 23 5.56 -0.98 4.38
N LEU A 24 4.33 -1.06 3.87
CA LEU A 24 3.31 -0.04 4.12
C LEU A 24 2.72 -0.13 5.54
N ALA A 25 2.64 -1.33 6.12
CA ALA A 25 2.22 -1.53 7.51
C ALA A 25 3.27 -0.96 8.48
N GLU A 26 4.55 -1.25 8.24
CA GLU A 26 5.66 -0.76 9.07
C GLU A 26 5.93 0.75 8.90
N ASN A 27 5.46 1.37 7.81
CA ASN A 27 5.71 2.77 7.52
C ASN A 27 4.41 3.55 7.20
N PRO A 28 3.69 4.01 8.25
CA PRO A 28 2.44 4.77 8.08
C PRO A 28 2.60 6.06 7.26
N LEU A 29 3.77 6.70 7.32
CA LEU A 29 4.06 7.90 6.54
C LEU A 29 4.10 7.55 5.05
N LEU A 30 4.79 6.47 4.67
CA LEU A 30 4.83 6.00 3.29
C LEU A 30 3.44 5.60 2.78
N ARG A 31 2.65 4.90 3.59
CA ARG A 31 1.24 4.58 3.27
C ARG A 31 0.42 5.84 3.00
N HIS A 32 0.58 6.86 3.83
CA HIS A 32 -0.12 8.14 3.65
C HIS A 32 0.31 8.88 2.39
N GLU A 33 1.61 8.94 2.10
CA GLU A 33 2.10 9.56 0.86
C GLU A 33 1.63 8.81 -0.38
N LEU A 34 1.54 7.49 -0.33
CA LEU A 34 1.00 6.68 -1.40
C LEU A 34 -0.48 6.99 -1.65
N ASP A 35 -1.33 7.02 -0.62
CA ASP A 35 -2.76 7.36 -0.78
C ASP A 35 -2.93 8.79 -1.34
N ARG A 36 -2.17 9.76 -0.80
CA ARG A 36 -2.17 11.13 -1.32
C ARG A 36 -1.72 11.19 -2.79
N GLY A 37 -0.66 10.46 -3.14
CA GLY A 37 -0.14 10.37 -4.51
C GLY A 37 -1.17 9.80 -5.48
N VAL A 38 -1.78 8.67 -5.12
CA VAL A 38 -2.83 8.03 -5.92
C VAL A 38 -4.02 8.96 -6.15
N ARG A 39 -4.51 9.63 -5.10
CA ARG A 39 -5.63 10.59 -5.24
C ARG A 39 -5.29 11.74 -6.18
N ARG A 40 -4.08 12.30 -6.07
CA ARG A 40 -3.60 13.37 -6.97
C ARG A 40 -3.50 12.87 -8.41
N SER A 41 -2.93 11.69 -8.63
CA SER A 41 -2.78 11.14 -9.99
C SER A 41 -4.12 10.78 -10.63
N LEU A 42 -5.09 10.25 -9.86
CA LEU A 42 -6.46 10.04 -10.33
C LEU A 42 -7.13 11.36 -10.73
N ALA A 43 -7.05 12.37 -9.86
CA ALA A 43 -7.64 13.68 -10.12
C ALA A 43 -7.02 14.38 -11.33
N ALA A 44 -5.73 14.15 -11.58
CA ALA A 44 -5.00 14.66 -12.74
C ALA A 44 -5.15 13.80 -14.01
N GLY A 45 -5.85 12.66 -13.96
CA GLY A 45 -5.96 11.71 -15.07
C GLY A 45 -4.65 10.99 -15.42
N LEU A 46 -3.64 11.05 -14.56
CA LEU A 46 -2.33 10.39 -14.72
C LEU A 46 -2.36 8.91 -14.31
N LEU A 47 -3.40 8.50 -13.58
CA LEU A 47 -3.61 7.12 -13.18
C LEU A 47 -4.97 6.66 -13.68
N ALA A 48 -4.99 5.60 -14.50
CA ALA A 48 -6.23 5.06 -15.07
C ALA A 48 -7.06 4.26 -14.06
N ASP A 49 -6.39 3.57 -13.12
CA ASP A 49 -7.02 2.76 -12.09
C ASP A 49 -6.16 2.74 -10.81
N ALA A 50 -6.82 2.68 -9.65
CA ALA A 50 -6.19 2.59 -8.35
C ALA A 50 -6.56 1.31 -7.59
N SER A 51 -7.31 0.39 -8.19
CA SER A 51 -7.80 -0.82 -7.50
C SER A 51 -6.66 -1.65 -6.91
N ALA A 52 -5.56 -1.81 -7.66
CA ALA A 52 -4.38 -2.54 -7.20
C ALA A 52 -3.75 -1.88 -5.95
N VAL A 53 -3.60 -0.56 -5.97
CA VAL A 53 -3.02 0.18 -4.83
C VAL A 53 -3.95 0.15 -3.62
N ARG A 54 -5.27 0.30 -3.82
CA ARG A 54 -6.26 0.17 -2.75
C ARG A 54 -6.25 -1.21 -2.11
N ALA A 55 -6.12 -2.26 -2.92
CA ALA A 55 -6.00 -3.62 -2.42
C ALA A 55 -4.70 -3.86 -1.65
N LEU A 56 -3.63 -3.16 -2.00
CA LEU A 56 -2.36 -3.19 -1.25
C LEU A 56 -2.49 -2.49 0.10
N VAL A 57 -3.09 -1.30 0.13
CA VAL A 57 -3.34 -0.56 1.38
C VAL A 57 -4.23 -1.36 2.33
N ALA A 58 -5.32 -1.95 1.83
CA ALA A 58 -6.19 -2.78 2.66
C ALA A 58 -5.48 -4.03 3.22
N ALA A 59 -4.51 -4.59 2.48
CA ALA A 59 -3.69 -5.68 2.98
C ALA A 59 -2.73 -5.21 4.08
N ALA A 60 -2.12 -4.03 3.94
CA ALA A 60 -1.28 -3.41 4.95
C ALA A 60 -2.07 -3.11 6.24
N ASP A 61 -3.27 -2.57 6.12
CA ASP A 61 -4.17 -2.31 7.26
C ASP A 61 -4.49 -3.61 8.03
N ALA A 62 -4.70 -4.72 7.31
CA ALA A 62 -4.97 -6.02 7.91
C ALA A 62 -3.73 -6.65 8.57
N GLU A 63 -2.52 -6.37 8.06
CA GLU A 63 -1.25 -6.79 8.67
C GLU A 63 -1.02 -6.01 9.98
N GLU A 64 -1.11 -4.68 9.94
CA GLU A 64 -0.99 -3.79 11.11
C GLU A 64 -2.01 -4.17 12.20
N ALA A 65 -3.27 -4.42 11.82
CA ALA A 65 -4.29 -4.84 12.77
C ALA A 65 -3.98 -6.19 13.44
N ARG A 66 -3.40 -7.15 12.70
CA ARG A 66 -2.98 -8.43 13.29
C ARG A 66 -1.83 -8.25 14.26
N GLU A 67 -0.83 -7.45 13.89
CA GLU A 67 0.32 -7.18 14.76
C GLU A 67 -0.14 -6.52 16.07
N LEU A 68 -1.03 -5.53 16.00
CA LEU A 68 -1.61 -4.89 17.18
C LEU A 68 -2.40 -5.86 18.06
N LEU A 69 -3.16 -6.79 17.46
CA LEU A 69 -3.88 -7.83 18.22
C LEU A 69 -2.91 -8.78 18.92
N GLN A 70 -1.85 -9.21 18.23
CA GLN A 70 -0.81 -10.08 18.78
C GLN A 70 -0.08 -9.41 19.95
N ASP A 71 0.31 -8.14 19.79
CA ASP A 71 0.96 -7.35 20.84
C ASP A 71 0.05 -7.13 22.06
N ALA A 72 -1.27 -7.04 21.82
CA ALA A 72 -2.27 -6.97 22.87
C ALA A 72 -2.60 -8.32 23.52
N GLY A 73 -2.10 -9.44 22.98
CA GLY A 73 -2.43 -10.80 23.44
C GLY A 73 -3.86 -11.24 23.09
N LEU A 74 -4.41 -10.75 21.97
CA LEU A 74 -5.78 -10.95 21.52
C LEU A 74 -5.91 -11.77 20.21
N ASP A 75 -4.86 -12.53 19.83
CA ASP A 75 -4.83 -13.47 18.69
C ASP A 75 -5.52 -14.81 19.01
#